data_AF-A0A2E0TN19-F1
#
_entry.id   AF-A0A2E0TN19-F1
#
_cell.length_a   1.000
_cell.length_b   1.000
_cell.length_c   1.000
_cell.angle_alpha   90.00
_cell.angle_beta   90.00
_cell.angle_gamma   90.00
#
_symmetry.space_group_name_H-M   'P 1'
#
loop_
_entity.id
_entity.type
_entity.pdbx_description
1 polymer ?
#
loop_
_entity_poly.entity_id
_entity_poly.type
_entity_poly.pdbx_seq_one_letter_code
_entity_poly.pdbx_strand_id
1 'polypeptide(L)'
;MRIGLIGPAEGADEGVLREATEFLLGDAAVDQAIYLGEDGAAEAMATRWAEELAGEDGRDFLSRAAELAVSGSAPEIDALLDADAQLRRLEGLRTLPPPPARAVEMVEDRIVLVVHDKKILDEEDIANATVIVYGRSDAMLLKRFGPRYFFTPGPLAAGKVGLIDAEEDGRIAVAVYAPSGMPLHREVLQGRRTKVSVSG
;
A
#
# COMPACT_ATOMS: atom_id res chain seq x y z
N MET A 1 7.86 -8.52 -5.31
CA MET A 1 6.80 -7.50 -5.20
C MET A 1 6.61 -7.14 -3.73
N ARG A 2 6.45 -5.85 -3.42
CA ARG A 2 6.19 -5.30 -2.08
C ARG A 2 4.92 -4.47 -2.14
N ILE A 3 3.98 -4.75 -1.25
CA ILE A 3 2.65 -4.16 -1.23
C ILE A 3 2.47 -3.38 0.06
N GLY A 4 2.22 -2.08 -0.05
CA GLY A 4 1.79 -1.23 1.06
C GLY A 4 0.27 -1.29 1.24
N LEU A 5 -0.21 -1.21 2.48
CA LEU A 5 -1.62 -1.34 2.82
C LEU A 5 -2.04 -0.22 3.75
N ILE A 6 -3.03 0.56 3.33
CA ILE A 6 -3.57 1.69 4.10
C ILE A 6 -5.03 1.38 4.44
N GLY A 7 -5.36 1.39 5.72
CA GLY A 7 -6.73 1.20 6.19
C GLY A 7 -7.68 2.34 5.81
N PRO A 8 -9.00 2.16 6.01
CA PRO A 8 -9.97 3.25 5.83
C PRO A 8 -9.60 4.50 6.65
N ALA A 9 -9.81 5.69 6.07
CA ALA A 9 -9.46 6.97 6.66
C ALA A 9 -10.52 7.52 7.62
N GLU A 10 -11.63 6.80 7.84
CA GLU A 10 -12.66 7.16 8.81
C GLU A 10 -12.04 7.51 10.18
N GLY A 11 -12.24 8.76 10.61
CA GLY A 11 -11.72 9.29 11.87
C GLY A 11 -10.23 9.66 11.87
N ALA A 12 -9.53 9.58 10.75
CA ALA A 12 -8.17 10.07 10.57
C ALA A 12 -8.18 11.45 9.89
N ASP A 13 -7.16 12.26 10.20
CA ASP A 13 -6.86 13.45 9.40
C ASP A 13 -6.24 13.03 8.06
N GLU A 14 -6.53 13.77 7.02
CA GLU A 14 -5.90 13.61 5.70
C GLU A 14 -4.38 13.72 5.75
N GLY A 15 -3.83 14.53 6.67
CA GLY A 15 -2.38 14.60 6.89
C GLY A 15 -1.77 13.24 7.24
N VAL A 16 -2.51 12.40 7.97
CA VAL A 16 -2.06 11.03 8.32
C VAL A 16 -2.08 10.12 7.09
N LEU A 17 -3.07 10.29 6.20
CA LEU A 17 -3.16 9.53 4.95
C LEU A 17 -2.02 9.91 3.99
N ARG A 18 -1.70 11.20 3.92
CA ARG A 18 -0.53 11.68 3.17
C ARG A 18 0.77 11.11 3.74
N GLU A 19 1.01 11.26 5.05
CA GLU A 19 2.21 10.74 5.71
C GLU A 19 2.38 9.23 5.49
N ALA A 20 1.30 8.45 5.64
CA ALA A 20 1.27 7.02 5.35
C ALA A 20 1.65 6.70 3.89
N THR A 21 1.17 7.50 2.95
CA THR A 21 1.42 7.33 1.51
C THR A 21 2.87 7.69 1.17
N GLU A 22 3.37 8.81 1.72
CA GLU A 22 4.77 9.25 1.61
C GLU A 22 5.73 8.18 2.12
N PHE A 23 5.47 7.64 3.31
CA PHE A 23 6.28 6.57 3.87
C PHE A 23 6.25 5.32 2.99
N LEU A 24 5.07 4.83 2.59
CA LEU A 24 4.96 3.57 1.86
C LEU A 24 5.63 3.65 0.47
N LEU A 25 5.31 4.69 -0.31
CA LEU A 25 5.80 4.84 -1.70
C LEU A 25 7.20 5.46 -1.77
N GLY A 26 7.61 6.19 -0.73
CA GLY A 26 8.95 6.78 -0.60
C GLY A 26 9.90 5.84 0.15
N ASP A 27 9.93 5.95 1.47
CA ASP A 27 10.94 5.31 2.32
C ASP A 27 10.87 3.78 2.29
N ALA A 28 9.66 3.22 2.41
CA ALA A 28 9.47 1.78 2.34
C ALA A 28 9.58 1.27 0.90
N ALA A 29 9.53 2.16 -0.10
CA ALA A 29 9.64 1.86 -1.52
C ALA A 29 8.82 0.63 -1.93
N VAL A 30 7.54 0.59 -1.51
CA VAL A 30 6.63 -0.45 -1.99
C VAL A 30 6.43 -0.27 -3.48
N ASP A 31 6.31 -1.37 -4.23
CA ASP A 31 5.97 -1.28 -5.65
C ASP A 31 4.61 -0.58 -5.81
N GLN A 32 3.76 -0.73 -4.80
CA GLN A 32 2.37 -0.35 -4.90
C GLN A 32 1.71 -0.24 -3.51
N ALA A 33 0.97 0.84 -3.27
CA ALA A 33 0.22 1.07 -2.03
C ALA A 33 -1.29 0.96 -2.30
N ILE A 34 -1.98 0.10 -1.55
CA ILE A 34 -3.41 -0.15 -1.70
C ILE A 34 -4.18 0.47 -0.55
N TYR A 35 -5.07 1.39 -0.87
CA TYR A 35 -6.05 1.95 0.05
C TYR A 35 -7.28 1.05 0.16
N LEU A 36 -7.64 0.68 1.38
CA LEU A 36 -8.66 -0.33 1.69
C LEU A 36 -10.05 0.27 2.01
N GLY A 37 -10.17 1.61 2.06
CA GLY A 37 -11.43 2.31 2.32
C GLY A 37 -12.29 2.54 1.06
N GLU A 38 -13.57 2.78 1.26
CA GLU A 38 -14.58 3.04 0.21
C GLU A 38 -15.06 4.52 0.20
N ASP A 39 -14.39 5.40 0.94
CA ASP A 39 -14.82 6.77 1.26
C ASP A 39 -14.30 7.84 0.28
N GLY A 40 -13.55 7.44 -0.74
CA GLY A 40 -12.93 8.36 -1.72
C GLY A 40 -11.80 9.23 -1.14
N ALA A 41 -11.38 8.99 0.11
CA ALA A 41 -10.38 9.83 0.77
C ALA A 41 -9.01 9.79 0.06
N ALA A 42 -8.60 8.60 -0.41
CA ALA A 42 -7.34 8.44 -1.13
C ALA A 42 -7.33 9.18 -2.47
N GLU A 43 -8.42 9.13 -3.24
CA GLU A 43 -8.53 9.82 -4.52
C GLU A 43 -8.55 11.35 -4.32
N ALA A 44 -9.29 11.82 -3.32
CA ALA A 44 -9.36 13.24 -2.97
C ALA A 44 -8.01 13.78 -2.47
N MET A 45 -7.29 13.01 -1.65
CA MET A 45 -5.95 13.35 -1.15
C MET A 45 -4.93 13.36 -2.29
N ALA A 46 -4.91 12.31 -3.12
CA ALA A 46 -3.96 12.20 -4.24
C ALA A 46 -4.16 13.32 -5.28
N THR A 47 -5.41 13.69 -5.57
CA THR A 47 -5.72 14.80 -6.48
C THR A 47 -5.15 16.12 -5.96
N ARG A 48 -5.42 16.44 -4.70
CA ARG A 48 -4.94 17.69 -4.08
C ARG A 48 -3.43 17.73 -3.96
N TRP A 49 -2.80 16.63 -3.57
CA TRP A 49 -1.35 16.54 -3.52
C TRP A 49 -0.73 16.67 -4.92
N ALA A 50 -1.34 16.10 -5.96
CA ALA A 50 -0.86 16.28 -7.33
C ALA A 50 -0.97 17.74 -7.80
N GLU A 51 -2.07 18.44 -7.47
CA GLU A 51 -2.25 19.87 -7.74
C GLU A 51 -1.18 20.72 -7.03
N GLU A 52 -0.88 20.42 -5.76
CA GLU A 52 0.18 21.08 -5.00
C GLU A 52 1.56 20.90 -5.65
N LEU A 53 1.88 19.69 -6.11
CA LEU A 53 3.17 19.37 -6.76
C LEU A 53 3.27 19.99 -8.17
N ALA A 54 2.16 20.07 -8.91
CA ALA A 54 2.11 20.71 -10.21
C ALA A 54 2.38 22.22 -10.13
N GLY A 55 2.05 22.85 -8.99
CA GLY A 55 2.25 24.27 -8.73
C GLY A 55 1.23 25.17 -9.46
N GLU A 56 1.22 26.46 -9.10
CA GLU A 56 0.18 27.41 -9.51
C GLU A 56 0.29 27.89 -10.97
N ASP A 57 1.41 27.63 -11.64
CA ASP A 57 1.74 28.17 -12.96
C ASP A 57 0.98 27.45 -14.10
N GLY A 58 0.41 26.27 -13.83
CA GLY A 58 -0.40 25.50 -14.79
C GLY A 58 0.37 24.98 -16.02
N ARG A 59 1.68 25.23 -16.11
CA ARG A 59 2.56 24.74 -17.17
C ARG A 59 2.98 23.29 -16.91
N ASP A 60 3.10 22.51 -17.99
CA ASP A 60 3.59 21.13 -17.91
C ASP A 60 5.07 21.07 -17.48
N PHE A 61 5.51 19.87 -17.07
CA PHE A 61 6.87 19.62 -16.59
C PHE A 61 7.94 20.06 -17.60
N LEU A 62 7.79 19.72 -18.89
CA LEU A 62 8.80 20.01 -19.90
C LEU A 62 8.94 21.51 -20.17
N SER A 63 7.83 22.24 -20.15
CA SER A 63 7.80 23.70 -20.31
C SER A 63 8.51 24.39 -19.14
N ARG A 64 8.26 23.93 -17.90
CA ARG A 64 8.94 24.44 -16.70
C ARG A 64 10.43 24.08 -16.69
N ALA A 65 10.78 22.84 -17.06
CA ALA A 65 12.15 22.37 -17.14
C ALA A 65 12.97 23.16 -18.18
N ALA A 66 12.38 23.47 -19.34
CA ALA A 66 13.04 24.23 -20.39
C ALA A 66 13.40 25.66 -19.95
N GLU A 67 12.52 26.32 -19.19
CA GLU A 67 12.82 27.65 -18.63
C GLU A 67 13.92 27.58 -17.57
N LEU A 68 13.80 26.66 -16.61
CA LEU A 68 14.79 26.52 -15.55
C LEU A 68 16.16 26.10 -16.08
N ALA A 69 16.22 25.36 -17.19
CA ALA A 69 17.50 25.02 -17.83
C ALA A 69 18.25 26.25 -18.38
N VAL A 70 17.53 27.33 -18.72
CA VAL A 70 18.13 28.56 -19.27
C VAL A 70 18.51 29.54 -18.18
N SER A 71 17.66 29.71 -17.17
CA SER A 71 17.79 30.80 -16.18
C SER A 71 17.55 30.39 -14.73
N GLY A 72 17.20 29.13 -14.47
CA GLY A 72 16.92 28.63 -13.13
C GLY A 72 18.18 28.44 -12.29
N SER A 73 18.01 28.54 -10.99
CA SER A 73 19.01 28.16 -9.99
C SER A 73 18.98 26.66 -9.73
N ALA A 74 20.07 26.11 -9.18
CA ALA A 74 20.13 24.70 -8.80
C ALA A 74 18.98 24.29 -7.84
N PRO A 75 18.66 25.06 -6.79
CA PRO A 75 17.53 24.73 -5.91
C PRO A 75 16.16 24.68 -6.61
N GLU A 76 15.94 25.52 -7.62
CA GLU A 76 14.69 25.52 -8.37
C GLU A 76 14.57 24.29 -9.28
N ILE A 77 15.70 23.87 -9.86
CA ILE A 77 15.79 22.63 -10.66
C ILE A 77 15.54 21.41 -9.76
N ASP A 78 16.20 21.36 -8.60
CA ASP A 78 16.02 20.27 -7.63
C ASP A 78 14.56 20.17 -7.18
N ALA A 79 13.93 21.30 -6.84
CA ALA A 79 12.53 21.32 -6.44
C ALA A 79 11.58 20.82 -7.55
N LEU A 80 11.85 21.16 -8.82
CA LEU A 80 11.06 20.66 -9.94
C LEU A 80 11.22 19.14 -10.10
N LEU A 81 12.45 18.62 -10.02
CA LEU A 81 12.73 17.19 -10.15
C LEU A 81 12.15 16.38 -8.99
N ASP A 82 12.23 16.91 -7.77
CA ASP A 82 11.64 16.30 -6.58
C ASP A 82 10.11 16.25 -6.65
N ALA A 83 9.48 17.32 -7.14
CA ALA A 83 8.03 17.34 -7.33
C ALA A 83 7.57 16.32 -8.37
N ASP A 84 8.29 16.22 -9.50
CA ASP A 84 7.99 15.24 -10.54
C ASP A 84 8.25 13.79 -10.07
N ALA A 85 9.31 13.55 -9.30
CA ALA A 85 9.57 12.25 -8.70
C ALA A 85 8.48 11.84 -7.69
N GLN A 86 7.92 12.79 -6.94
CA GLN A 86 6.78 12.54 -6.04
C GLN A 86 5.49 12.25 -6.82
N LEU A 87 5.21 12.99 -7.90
CA LEU A 87 4.06 12.73 -8.78
C LEU A 87 4.12 11.33 -9.38
N ARG A 88 5.29 10.90 -9.88
CA ARG A 88 5.47 9.54 -10.41
C ARG A 88 5.30 8.47 -9.33
N ARG A 89 5.72 8.74 -8.09
CA ARG A 89 5.49 7.81 -6.97
C ARG A 89 4.00 7.67 -6.65
N LEU A 90 3.24 8.77 -6.70
CA LEU A 90 1.79 8.76 -6.45
C LEU A 90 1.02 7.81 -7.40
N GLU A 91 1.53 7.53 -8.60
CA GLU A 91 0.95 6.53 -9.51
C GLU A 91 0.90 5.11 -8.90
N GLY A 92 1.73 4.83 -7.89
CA GLY A 92 1.72 3.57 -7.14
C GLY A 92 0.57 3.46 -6.13
N LEU A 93 -0.13 4.55 -5.81
CA LEU A 93 -1.33 4.51 -4.95
C LEU A 93 -2.53 4.01 -5.76
N ARG A 94 -3.18 2.94 -5.29
CA ARG A 94 -4.44 2.45 -5.86
C ARG A 94 -5.53 2.36 -4.79
N THR A 95 -6.76 2.61 -5.19
CA THR A 95 -7.95 2.20 -4.42
C THR A 95 -8.38 0.81 -4.86
N LEU A 96 -8.99 0.06 -3.94
CA LEU A 96 -9.59 -1.23 -4.28
C LEU A 96 -10.78 -1.03 -5.24
N PRO A 97 -11.05 -2.01 -6.12
CA PRO A 97 -12.23 -1.95 -6.96
C PRO A 97 -13.51 -2.07 -6.11
N PRO A 98 -14.62 -1.45 -6.52
CA PRO A 98 -15.84 -1.45 -5.74
C PRO A 98 -16.39 -2.88 -5.55
N PRO A 99 -17.00 -3.21 -4.40
CA PRO A 99 -17.61 -4.51 -4.17
C PRO A 99 -18.62 -4.88 -5.27
N PRO A 100 -18.72 -6.18 -5.66
CA PRO A 100 -18.08 -7.34 -5.04
C PRO A 100 -16.69 -7.67 -5.63
N ALA A 101 -16.08 -6.76 -6.40
CA ALA A 101 -14.76 -6.99 -6.96
C ALA A 101 -13.68 -7.10 -5.87
N ARG A 102 -12.58 -7.76 -6.22
CA ARG A 102 -11.42 -8.01 -5.34
C ARG A 102 -10.15 -7.77 -6.11
N ALA A 103 -9.12 -7.29 -5.43
CA ALA A 103 -7.78 -7.25 -5.99
C ALA A 103 -7.04 -8.54 -5.66
N VAL A 104 -6.33 -9.08 -6.65
CA VAL A 104 -5.53 -10.30 -6.53
C VAL A 104 -4.10 -9.91 -6.86
N GLU A 105 -3.26 -9.89 -5.85
CA GLU A 105 -1.83 -9.61 -6.01
C GLU A 105 -1.03 -10.90 -5.88
N MET A 106 0.10 -10.96 -6.59
CA MET A 106 1.05 -12.07 -6.51
C MET A 106 2.32 -11.61 -5.80
N VAL A 107 2.64 -12.25 -4.68
CA VAL A 107 3.92 -12.07 -3.98
C VAL A 107 4.68 -13.39 -4.09
N GLU A 108 5.73 -13.39 -4.91
CA GLU A 108 6.37 -14.62 -5.42
C GLU A 108 5.34 -15.52 -6.13
N ASP A 109 5.16 -16.75 -5.66
CA ASP A 109 4.23 -17.74 -6.19
C ASP A 109 2.89 -17.76 -5.42
N ARG A 110 2.65 -16.80 -4.53
CA ARG A 110 1.53 -16.83 -3.59
C ARG A 110 0.51 -15.74 -3.84
N ILE A 111 -0.75 -16.13 -3.73
CA ILE A 111 -1.90 -15.24 -3.90
C ILE A 111 -2.12 -14.43 -2.60
N VAL A 112 -2.11 -13.11 -2.75
CA VAL A 112 -2.58 -12.14 -1.76
C VAL A 112 -3.91 -11.58 -2.26
N LEU A 113 -5.00 -11.94 -1.60
CA LEU A 113 -6.34 -11.49 -1.93
C LEU A 113 -6.71 -10.28 -1.10
N VAL A 114 -7.11 -9.17 -1.71
CA VAL A 114 -7.38 -7.91 -1.04
C VAL A 114 -8.82 -7.47 -1.31
N VAL A 115 -9.58 -7.19 -0.24
CA VAL A 115 -11.00 -6.80 -0.30
C VAL A 115 -11.34 -5.68 0.67
N HIS A 116 -12.44 -4.96 0.44
CA HIS A 116 -12.92 -3.99 1.43
C HIS A 116 -13.48 -4.67 2.68
N ASP A 117 -14.41 -5.62 2.53
CA ASP A 117 -15.00 -6.38 3.62
C ASP A 117 -14.89 -7.88 3.36
N LYS A 118 -14.28 -8.62 4.29
CA LYS A 118 -14.15 -10.08 4.20
C LYS A 118 -15.50 -10.83 4.10
N LYS A 119 -16.63 -10.18 4.38
CA LYS A 119 -17.97 -10.76 4.18
C LYS A 119 -18.30 -11.09 2.71
N ILE A 120 -17.60 -10.51 1.75
CA ILE A 120 -17.80 -10.80 0.33
C ILE A 120 -17.12 -12.10 -0.11
N LEU A 121 -16.24 -12.67 0.73
CA LEU A 121 -15.44 -13.84 0.39
C LEU A 121 -16.26 -15.11 0.51
N ASP A 122 -16.13 -15.96 -0.50
CA ASP A 122 -16.64 -17.33 -0.47
C ASP A 122 -15.55 -18.35 -0.08
N GLU A 123 -15.91 -19.63 -0.04
CA GLU A 123 -14.98 -20.71 0.32
C GLU A 123 -13.87 -20.90 -0.71
N GLU A 124 -14.15 -20.67 -1.99
CA GLU A 124 -13.19 -20.84 -3.08
C GLU A 124 -12.10 -19.75 -3.00
N ASP A 125 -12.51 -18.52 -2.73
CA ASP A 125 -11.62 -17.38 -2.51
C ASP A 125 -10.62 -17.64 -1.39
N ILE A 126 -11.13 -18.10 -0.25
CA ILE A 126 -10.33 -18.40 0.94
C ILE A 126 -9.42 -19.60 0.68
N ALA A 127 -9.87 -20.60 -0.08
CA ALA A 127 -9.09 -21.79 -0.36
C ALA A 127 -7.84 -21.50 -1.20
N ASN A 128 -7.93 -20.57 -2.14
CA ASN A 128 -6.88 -20.25 -3.10
C ASN A 128 -5.88 -19.18 -2.60
N ALA A 129 -6.27 -18.32 -1.66
CA ALA A 129 -5.40 -17.30 -1.11
C ALA A 129 -4.39 -17.85 -0.07
N THR A 130 -3.19 -17.26 -0.02
CA THR A 130 -2.24 -17.44 1.09
C THR A 130 -2.47 -16.39 2.17
N VAL A 131 -2.63 -15.14 1.75
CA VAL A 131 -2.96 -14.01 2.63
C VAL A 131 -4.24 -13.37 2.12
N ILE A 132 -5.20 -13.17 3.01
CA ILE A 132 -6.43 -12.42 2.78
C ILE A 132 -6.28 -11.10 3.54
N VAL A 133 -6.28 -10.00 2.82
CA VAL A 133 -6.23 -8.64 3.36
C VAL A 133 -7.63 -8.02 3.28
N TYR A 134 -8.08 -7.37 4.34
CA TYR A 134 -9.36 -6.68 4.35
C TYR A 134 -9.33 -5.30 5.04
N GLY A 135 -10.14 -4.37 4.54
CA GLY A 135 -10.23 -3.00 5.06
C GLY A 135 -11.08 -2.87 6.32
N ARG A 136 -12.35 -3.32 6.27
CA ARG A 136 -13.33 -3.15 7.35
C ARG A 136 -12.94 -3.95 8.60
N SER A 137 -12.46 -3.23 9.61
CA SER A 137 -12.06 -3.74 10.92
C SER A 137 -11.99 -2.60 11.94
N ASP A 138 -12.17 -2.89 13.22
CA ASP A 138 -12.03 -1.89 14.31
C ASP A 138 -10.58 -1.78 14.82
N ALA A 139 -9.72 -2.73 14.42
CA ALA A 139 -8.33 -2.80 14.86
C ALA A 139 -7.45 -3.57 13.86
N MET A 140 -6.13 -3.39 13.99
CA MET A 140 -5.12 -4.21 13.32
C MET A 140 -5.24 -5.66 13.80
N LEU A 141 -5.29 -6.61 12.87
CA LEU A 141 -5.31 -8.03 13.17
C LEU A 141 -4.44 -8.79 12.17
N LEU A 142 -3.63 -9.71 12.67
CA LEU A 142 -3.00 -10.77 11.90
C LEU A 142 -3.37 -12.10 12.56
N LYS A 143 -4.14 -12.93 11.84
CA LYS A 143 -4.59 -14.23 12.36
C LYS A 143 -4.38 -15.32 11.33
N ARG A 144 -3.97 -16.49 11.81
CA ARG A 144 -3.82 -17.68 10.97
C ARG A 144 -4.99 -18.63 11.16
N PHE A 145 -5.57 -19.08 10.05
CA PHE A 145 -6.59 -20.13 10.00
C PHE A 145 -6.13 -21.22 9.03
N GLY A 146 -5.72 -22.37 9.58
CA GLY A 146 -5.11 -23.44 8.79
C GLY A 146 -3.83 -22.93 8.08
N PRO A 147 -3.70 -23.07 6.75
CA PRO A 147 -2.55 -22.55 6.02
C PRO A 147 -2.73 -21.10 5.52
N ARG A 148 -3.84 -20.42 5.84
CA ARG A 148 -4.14 -19.06 5.38
C ARG A 148 -3.95 -18.04 6.49
N TYR A 149 -3.56 -16.85 6.09
CA TYR A 149 -3.45 -15.69 6.97
C TYR A 149 -4.52 -14.66 6.61
N PHE A 150 -5.13 -14.09 7.63
CA PHE A 150 -6.07 -12.99 7.54
C PHE A 150 -5.40 -11.77 8.16
N PHE A 151 -5.26 -10.71 7.38
CA PHE A 151 -4.57 -9.51 7.76
C PHE A 151 -5.44 -8.27 7.53
N THR A 152 -5.35 -7.30 8.43
CA THR A 152 -5.89 -5.97 8.25
C THR A 152 -5.01 -5.00 9.03
N PRO A 153 -4.62 -3.84 8.45
CA PRO A 153 -3.95 -2.79 9.21
C PRO A 153 -4.89 -2.12 10.23
N GLY A 154 -6.21 -2.35 10.14
CA GLY A 154 -7.22 -1.62 10.91
C GLY A 154 -7.53 -0.24 10.30
N PRO A 155 -8.33 0.59 10.95
CA PRO A 155 -8.59 1.95 10.50
C PRO A 155 -7.32 2.80 10.61
N LEU A 156 -7.11 3.72 9.67
CA LEU A 156 -5.90 4.57 9.65
C LEU A 156 -5.78 5.43 10.92
N ALA A 157 -6.92 5.82 11.51
CA ALA A 157 -6.97 6.55 12.78
C ALA A 157 -6.29 5.82 13.95
N ALA A 158 -6.12 4.49 13.85
CA ALA A 158 -5.35 3.71 14.82
C ALA A 158 -3.82 3.83 14.65
N GLY A 159 -3.36 4.66 13.70
CA GLY A 159 -1.95 4.99 13.48
C GLY A 159 -1.13 3.81 12.96
N LYS A 160 -1.69 3.01 12.05
CA LYS A 160 -1.05 1.79 11.51
C LYS A 160 -1.23 1.67 10.01
N VAL A 161 -0.14 1.28 9.35
CA VAL A 161 -0.11 0.84 7.94
C VAL A 161 0.51 -0.54 7.86
N GLY A 162 0.11 -1.31 6.84
CA GLY A 162 0.63 -2.65 6.59
C GLY A 162 1.63 -2.68 5.44
N LEU A 163 2.52 -3.66 5.47
CA LEU A 163 3.42 -3.98 4.37
C LEU A 163 3.48 -5.50 4.21
N ILE A 164 3.37 -5.97 2.98
CA ILE A 164 3.57 -7.37 2.61
C ILE A 164 4.73 -7.44 1.62
N ASP A 165 5.76 -8.20 1.95
CA ASP A 165 6.90 -8.44 1.07
C ASP A 165 7.37 -9.89 1.13
N ALA A 166 8.21 -10.24 0.15
CA ALA A 166 8.91 -11.51 0.13
C ALA A 166 10.31 -11.33 0.72
N GLU A 167 10.68 -12.23 1.61
CA GLU A 167 12.03 -12.39 2.12
C GLU A 167 12.95 -12.98 1.05
N GLU A 168 14.26 -12.87 1.24
CA GLU A 168 15.28 -13.47 0.35
C GLU A 168 15.11 -14.99 0.20
N ASP A 169 14.55 -15.67 1.21
CA ASP A 169 14.27 -17.10 1.18
C ASP A 169 12.89 -17.47 0.60
N GLY A 170 12.20 -16.50 0.00
CA GLY A 170 10.90 -16.66 -0.65
C GLY A 170 9.72 -16.78 0.32
N ARG A 171 9.91 -16.58 1.63
CA ARG A 171 8.79 -16.49 2.59
C ARG A 171 8.15 -15.12 2.52
N ILE A 172 6.82 -15.07 2.67
CA ILE A 172 6.12 -13.80 2.85
C ILE A 172 6.34 -13.31 4.28
N ALA A 173 6.66 -12.03 4.43
CA ALA A 173 6.56 -11.31 5.69
C ALA A 173 5.39 -10.31 5.64
N VAL A 174 4.77 -10.13 6.80
CA VAL A 174 3.80 -9.06 7.05
C VAL A 174 4.41 -8.16 8.11
N ALA A 175 4.56 -6.88 7.80
CA ALA A 175 5.02 -5.87 8.72
C ALA A 175 3.94 -4.80 8.93
N VAL A 176 3.98 -4.16 10.10
CA VAL A 176 3.12 -3.05 10.46
C VAL A 176 3.98 -1.90 10.95
N TYR A 177 3.71 -0.72 10.44
CA TYR A 177 4.42 0.51 10.76
C TYR A 177 3.42 1.57 11.23
N ALA A 178 3.90 2.57 11.95
CA ALA A 178 3.21 3.85 12.05
C ALA A 178 3.29 4.57 10.69
N PRO A 179 2.38 5.52 10.39
CA PRO A 179 2.46 6.37 9.20
C PRO A 179 3.83 7.05 9.04
N SER A 180 4.47 7.43 10.14
CA SER A 180 5.83 8.00 10.17
C SER A 180 6.97 7.02 9.83
N GLY A 181 6.65 5.76 9.53
CA GLY A 181 7.63 4.71 9.25
C GLY A 181 8.24 4.02 10.46
N MET A 182 7.79 4.34 11.68
CA MET A 182 8.24 3.63 12.88
C MET A 182 7.76 2.16 12.85
N PRO A 183 8.65 1.15 12.97
CA PRO A 183 8.25 -0.25 12.97
C PRO A 183 7.49 -0.61 14.25
N LEU A 184 6.32 -1.25 14.10
CA LEU A 184 5.45 -1.64 15.21
C LEU A 184 5.35 -3.15 15.37
N HIS A 185 5.31 -3.89 14.26
CA HIS A 185 5.18 -5.34 14.27
C HIS A 185 5.76 -5.95 12.99
N ARG A 186 6.25 -7.19 13.09
CA ARG A 186 6.66 -7.97 11.94
C ARG A 186 6.52 -9.45 12.22
N GLU A 187 5.93 -10.19 11.27
CA GLU A 187 5.78 -11.63 11.31
C GLU A 187 6.15 -12.24 9.95
N VAL A 188 7.04 -13.24 9.95
CA VAL A 188 7.32 -14.05 8.76
C VAL A 188 6.32 -15.20 8.73
N LEU A 189 5.51 -15.26 7.68
CA LEU A 189 4.44 -16.22 7.54
C LEU A 189 4.99 -17.63 7.34
N GLN A 190 4.41 -18.60 8.06
CA GLN A 190 4.82 -19.99 7.92
C GLN A 190 4.43 -20.51 6.52
N GLY A 191 5.42 -21.04 5.79
CA GLY A 191 5.18 -21.68 4.49
C GLY A 191 4.35 -22.96 4.59
N ARG A 192 3.88 -23.47 3.45
CA ARG A 192 3.27 -24.82 3.37
C ARG A 192 4.32 -25.83 3.86
N ARG A 193 3.99 -26.60 4.91
CA ARG A 193 4.72 -27.85 5.19
C ARG A 193 4.45 -28.80 4.03
N THR A 194 5.41 -28.98 3.14
CA THR A 194 5.42 -30.14 2.24
C THR A 194 5.58 -31.38 3.12
N LYS A 195 4.50 -32.15 3.27
CA LYS A 195 4.59 -33.50 3.83
C LYS A 195 5.38 -34.33 2.83
N VAL A 196 6.68 -34.49 3.07
CA VAL A 196 7.46 -35.53 2.38
C VAL A 196 7.10 -36.84 3.06
N SER A 197 6.23 -37.64 2.45
CA SER A 197 6.07 -39.05 2.81
C SER A 197 7.04 -39.88 1.97
N VAL A 198 8.09 -40.40 2.60
CA VAL A 198 8.87 -41.50 2.02
C VAL A 198 8.15 -42.79 2.40
N SER A 199 7.53 -43.44 1.42
CA SER A 199 7.09 -44.82 1.56
C SER A 199 8.29 -45.72 1.26
N GLY A 200 8.80 -46.38 2.30
CA GLY A 200 9.79 -47.45 2.20
C GLY A 200 9.21 -48.73 2.79
#